data_AF-A0A8T1P3L2-F1
#
_entry.id   AF-A0A8T1P3L2-F1
#
_cell.length_a   1.000
_cell.length_b   1.000
_cell.length_c   1.000
_cell.angle_alpha   90.00
_cell.angle_beta   90.00
_cell.angle_gamma   90.00
#
_symmetry.space_group_name_H-M   'P 1'
#
loop_
_entity.id
_entity.type
_entity.pdbx_description
1 polymer ?
#
loop_
_entity_poly.entity_id
_entity_poly.type
_entity_poly.pdbx_seq_one_letter_code
_entity_poly.pdbx_strand_id
1 'polypeptide(L)'
;MSKHLTLSFLLFFFLILCDPSYGRFITHSTRYFSLSSDLVSDGVQQLRGQPYLALNRSSSFSDESPCEQTYGFLPCTTTILGNIFLILVYDFLMFLSAICLSYGSEHLLKILGPGIVGGLLLPILSALPDAMLTLVSGLSGSTETAQSQLSVGMGLLAGSTITFLTIIWGTCVIVGKCDIVDRVAIDLQDTKGFDLTESGVSTDIWTNYTARIMLISVIPFLIVQIPQVLSSTSGRHLAVLIAIIVSLLLLISYCLYQVLQPWIQRQKISYVKHKRVILGLLRHLKDRAVGRLLSDNGEPNEEGIKKLFSVVDTNGDGNISYGELRALLVGIRFEEIDLKEDNALDKLMRDFDTYQDGQIDETEFVKFISKWLKRALMPIRIASSGHGSHTLGFLDAIHQDTYREHDLLDVGDESDEEFKDAGGSRWTSIKAVLLLLLGTLIAIAFADPLVDAIDNFADATGIPSFFVSFIALPLATNSSEAVSAVISARRRKREIASLTFSSLYGTITMNNVLCISVFLALVNFRGLTWDFSSEVLVIIIVCVVVGCFASFRTHFPLWTALVAFLLYPISLALIYVLVYVLVWP
;
A
#
# COMPACT_ATOMS: atom_id res chain seq x y z
N MET A 1 20.15 -3.57 7.28
CA MET A 1 21.09 -2.86 6.36
C MET A 1 20.41 -2.08 5.22
N SER A 2 19.23 -2.45 4.72
CA SER A 2 18.59 -1.75 3.57
C SER A 2 18.02 -0.36 3.89
N LYS A 3 17.56 -0.10 5.12
CA LYS A 3 16.89 1.17 5.50
C LYS A 3 17.84 2.36 5.62
N HIS A 4 19.07 2.12 6.08
CA HIS A 4 20.10 3.18 6.12
C HIS A 4 20.68 3.50 4.75
N LEU A 5 20.67 2.54 3.82
CA LEU A 5 21.20 2.76 2.47
C LEU A 5 20.24 3.61 1.62
N THR A 6 18.92 3.40 1.73
CA THR A 6 17.92 4.23 1.04
C THR A 6 17.85 5.63 1.63
N LEU A 7 17.87 5.77 2.96
CA LEU A 7 17.90 7.07 3.63
C LEU A 7 19.19 7.83 3.31
N SER A 8 20.34 7.15 3.28
CA SER A 8 21.63 7.78 2.97
C SER A 8 21.76 8.11 1.48
N PHE A 9 21.16 7.34 0.57
CA PHE A 9 21.13 7.66 -0.86
C PHE A 9 20.19 8.84 -1.15
N LEU A 10 19.05 8.92 -0.45
CA LEU A 10 18.15 10.07 -0.49
C LEU A 10 18.81 11.32 0.10
N LEU A 11 19.48 11.22 1.26
CA LEU A 11 20.24 12.33 1.85
C LEU A 11 21.39 12.77 0.94
N PHE A 12 22.06 11.84 0.27
CA PHE A 12 23.13 12.15 -0.69
C PHE A 12 22.57 12.83 -1.95
N PHE A 13 21.39 12.40 -2.43
CA PHE A 13 20.68 13.04 -3.53
C PHE A 13 20.17 14.44 -3.15
N PHE A 14 19.66 14.62 -1.93
CA PHE A 14 19.28 15.90 -1.34
C PHE A 14 20.48 16.84 -1.16
N LEU A 15 21.66 16.32 -0.82
CA LEU A 15 22.90 17.08 -0.72
C LEU A 15 23.47 17.50 -2.08
N ILE A 16 23.25 16.72 -3.14
CA ILE A 16 23.66 17.06 -4.51
C ILE A 16 22.74 18.14 -5.12
N LEU A 17 21.47 18.20 -4.72
CA LEU A 17 20.51 19.22 -5.17
C LEU A 17 20.58 20.54 -4.39
N CYS A 18 21.27 20.55 -3.25
CA CYS A 18 21.52 21.74 -2.43
C CYS A 18 22.77 22.51 -2.88
N ASP A 19 22.77 23.10 -4.09
CA ASP A 19 23.47 24.37 -4.36
C ASP A 19 23.06 24.98 -5.73
N PRO A 20 22.72 26.28 -5.86
CA PRO A 20 22.36 27.27 -4.86
C PRO A 20 20.85 27.61 -4.97
N SER A 21 20.01 26.98 -4.14
CA SER A 21 18.73 27.59 -3.79
C SER A 21 19.04 28.77 -2.87
N TYR A 22 18.90 30.00 -3.37
CA TYR A 22 19.07 31.22 -2.58
C TYR A 22 18.01 31.29 -1.49
N GLY A 23 18.31 30.73 -0.32
CA GLY A 23 17.53 30.91 0.90
C GLY A 23 17.62 32.38 1.33
N ARG A 24 16.49 33.08 1.31
CA ARG A 24 16.36 34.43 1.89
C ARG A 24 16.24 34.26 3.41
N PHE A 25 17.28 34.66 4.14
CA PHE A 25 17.24 34.69 5.62
C PHE A 25 16.18 35.69 6.09
N ILE A 26 15.23 35.22 6.90
CA ILE A 26 14.26 36.07 7.59
C ILE A 26 14.99 36.75 8.77
N THR A 27 15.41 38.00 8.59
CA THR A 27 15.72 38.86 9.73
C THR A 27 14.43 39.47 10.25
N HIS A 28 14.01 39.03 11.43
CA HIS A 28 13.03 39.70 12.28
C HIS A 28 13.31 41.22 12.33
N SER A 29 12.38 42.05 11.85
CA SER A 29 12.28 43.43 12.29
C SER A 29 10.88 43.65 12.84
N THR A 30 10.88 43.92 14.14
CA THR A 30 9.76 44.17 15.02
C THR A 30 8.79 45.22 14.49
N ARG A 31 7.50 44.91 14.63
CA ARG A 31 6.36 45.84 14.53
C ARG A 31 6.63 47.15 15.28
N TYR A 32 6.34 48.28 14.65
CA TYR A 32 5.67 49.41 15.32
C TYR A 32 4.61 49.98 14.37
N PHE A 33 3.39 50.10 14.89
CA PHE A 33 2.20 50.61 14.23
C PHE A 33 2.04 52.11 14.53
N SER A 34 1.58 52.86 13.52
CA SER A 34 0.95 54.20 13.54
C SER A 34 1.71 55.40 14.14
N LEU A 35 1.96 56.45 13.34
CA LEU A 35 1.13 57.67 13.29
C LEU A 35 1.67 58.67 12.23
N SER A 36 0.74 59.34 11.56
CA SER A 36 0.94 60.50 10.68
C SER A 36 1.44 61.75 11.42
N SER A 37 2.39 62.48 10.85
CA SER A 37 2.46 63.96 10.68
C SER A 37 3.91 64.50 10.76
N ASP A 38 4.28 65.35 9.80
CA ASP A 38 5.29 66.42 9.85
C ASP A 38 6.64 66.18 10.57
N LEU A 39 7.74 66.25 9.80
CA LEU A 39 8.76 67.32 9.87
C LEU A 39 10.06 66.94 9.14
N VAL A 40 10.38 67.76 8.13
CA VAL A 40 11.67 68.40 7.82
C VAL A 40 12.92 67.52 7.68
N SER A 41 13.40 67.49 6.43
CA SER A 41 14.76 67.14 6.00
C SER A 41 15.77 68.20 6.44
N ASP A 42 16.81 67.83 7.20
CA ASP A 42 18.04 68.63 7.38
C ASP A 42 19.22 67.97 6.67
N GLY A 43 19.50 68.44 5.46
CA GLY A 43 20.66 68.01 4.69
C GLY A 43 21.95 68.41 5.38
N VAL A 44 22.71 67.42 5.89
CA VAL A 44 24.14 67.55 6.16
C VAL A 44 24.84 66.25 5.74
N GLN A 45 25.62 66.34 4.65
CA GLN A 45 26.59 65.31 4.25
C GLN A 45 27.74 65.26 5.25
N GLN A 46 28.13 64.04 5.67
CA GLN A 46 29.47 63.83 6.22
C GLN A 46 30.02 62.46 5.79
N LEU A 47 31.04 62.50 4.94
CA LEU A 47 31.91 61.39 4.59
C LEU A 47 32.60 60.83 5.85
N ARG A 48 32.46 59.53 6.13
CA ARG A 48 33.58 58.71 6.64
C ARG A 48 33.27 57.20 6.63
N GLY A 49 34.10 56.45 5.91
CA GLY A 49 34.53 55.08 6.27
C GLY A 49 33.79 53.92 5.60
N GLN A 50 34.38 53.34 4.55
CA GLN A 50 34.16 51.93 4.22
C GLN A 50 34.92 51.03 5.20
N PRO A 51 34.44 49.81 5.44
CA PRO A 51 35.24 48.67 4.98
C PRO A 51 34.45 47.52 4.33
N TYR A 52 34.96 47.09 3.18
CA TYR A 52 35.24 45.71 2.76
C TYR A 52 34.09 44.67 2.73
N LEU A 53 33.41 44.62 1.57
CA LEU A 53 33.14 43.44 0.71
C LEU A 53 31.89 43.74 -0.15
N ALA A 54 32.05 44.68 -1.08
CA ALA A 54 31.08 44.84 -2.16
C ALA A 54 31.35 43.74 -3.21
N LEU A 55 30.76 42.57 -3.01
CA LEU A 55 30.51 41.65 -4.12
C LEU A 55 29.41 42.28 -4.97
N ASN A 56 29.85 42.96 -6.02
CA ASN A 56 29.00 43.45 -7.09
C ASN A 56 28.35 42.24 -7.77
N ARG A 57 27.18 41.80 -7.28
CA ARG A 57 26.38 40.81 -7.98
C ARG A 57 25.50 41.54 -8.96
N SER A 58 25.93 41.46 -10.22
CA SER A 58 25.17 41.74 -11.44
C SER A 58 23.67 41.53 -11.23
N SER A 59 22.96 42.65 -11.24
CA SER A 59 21.54 42.76 -11.44
C SER A 59 21.17 42.20 -12.83
N SER A 60 20.82 40.93 -12.91
CA SER A 60 19.88 40.45 -13.91
C SER A 60 18.50 40.44 -13.25
N PHE A 61 17.87 41.61 -13.22
CA PHE A 61 16.44 41.73 -13.01
C PHE A 61 15.74 41.05 -14.20
N SER A 62 15.18 39.89 -13.98
CA SER A 62 13.95 39.48 -14.64
C SER A 62 12.84 39.69 -13.62
N ASP A 63 11.91 40.59 -13.93
CA ASP A 63 10.64 40.73 -13.22
C ASP A 63 9.90 39.40 -13.32
N GLU A 64 10.11 38.50 -12.37
CA GLU A 64 9.27 37.31 -12.19
C GLU A 64 8.12 37.67 -11.26
N SER A 65 6.90 37.38 -11.71
CA SER A 65 5.68 37.42 -10.91
C SER A 65 5.92 36.78 -9.54
N PRO A 66 5.47 37.41 -8.44
CA PRO A 66 5.71 36.86 -7.11
C PRO A 66 5.07 35.47 -7.01
N CYS A 67 5.90 34.45 -6.81
CA CYS A 67 5.47 33.10 -6.52
C CYS A 67 4.63 33.13 -5.23
N GLU A 68 3.34 32.81 -5.33
CA GLU A 68 2.41 32.91 -4.21
C GLU A 68 2.65 31.75 -3.24
N GLN A 69 2.94 32.09 -1.99
CA GLN A 69 3.21 31.10 -0.95
C GLN A 69 1.88 30.56 -0.41
N THR A 70 1.60 29.26 -0.58
CA THR A 70 0.34 28.59 -0.20
C THR A 70 -0.17 28.97 1.20
N TYR A 71 0.72 29.04 2.19
CA TYR A 71 0.39 29.47 3.56
C TYR A 71 1.21 30.69 4.04
N GLY A 72 1.88 31.40 3.14
CA GLY A 72 2.72 32.56 3.48
C GLY A 72 4.05 32.26 4.18
N PHE A 73 4.38 30.99 4.41
CA PHE A 73 5.67 30.57 5.00
C PHE A 73 6.32 29.38 4.29
N LEU A 74 5.55 28.61 3.53
CA LEU A 74 6.08 27.48 2.78
C LEU A 74 6.83 27.97 1.52
N PRO A 75 7.93 27.29 1.13
CA PRO A 75 8.72 27.69 -0.03
C PRO A 75 7.91 27.59 -1.32
N CYS A 76 8.12 28.56 -2.21
CA CYS A 76 7.53 28.61 -3.56
C CYS A 76 8.67 28.85 -4.56
N THR A 77 8.59 28.27 -5.74
CA THR A 77 9.57 28.47 -6.81
C THR A 77 8.92 28.44 -8.19
N THR A 78 9.46 29.24 -9.10
CA THR A 78 9.09 29.31 -10.52
C THR A 78 10.00 28.44 -11.39
N THR A 79 11.07 27.90 -10.81
CA THR A 79 12.08 27.12 -11.54
C THR A 79 11.68 25.66 -11.64
N ILE A 80 11.92 25.03 -12.80
CA ILE A 80 11.64 23.61 -13.04
C ILE A 80 12.29 22.72 -11.97
N LEU A 81 13.58 22.95 -11.68
CA LEU A 81 14.34 22.14 -10.72
C LEU A 81 13.87 22.37 -9.27
N GLY A 82 13.52 23.61 -8.92
CA GLY A 82 12.92 23.91 -7.63
C GLY A 82 11.58 23.21 -7.45
N ASN A 83 10.73 23.21 -8.48
CA ASN A 83 9.42 22.58 -8.40
C ASN A 83 9.53 21.05 -8.31
N ILE A 84 10.46 20.43 -9.03
CA ILE A 84 10.77 18.99 -8.85
C ILE A 84 11.18 18.71 -7.40
N PHE A 85 12.04 19.54 -6.83
CA PHE A 85 12.47 19.38 -5.43
C PHE A 85 11.28 19.51 -4.46
N LEU A 86 10.43 20.52 -4.64
CA LEU A 86 9.24 20.71 -3.80
C LEU A 86 8.25 19.56 -3.92
N ILE A 87 7.97 19.10 -5.15
CA ILE A 87 7.13 17.91 -5.40
C ILE A 87 7.73 16.74 -4.62
N LEU A 88 9.01 16.41 -4.79
CA LEU A 88 9.61 15.26 -4.08
C LEU A 88 9.52 15.37 -2.55
N VAL A 89 9.68 16.57 -1.98
CA VAL A 89 9.58 16.80 -0.53
C VAL A 89 8.14 16.65 -0.05
N TYR A 90 7.17 17.29 -0.70
CA TYR A 90 5.77 17.24 -0.29
C TYR A 90 5.15 15.86 -0.55
N ASP A 91 5.54 15.20 -1.63
CA ASP A 91 5.13 13.84 -1.97
C ASP A 91 5.68 12.83 -0.94
N PHE A 92 6.92 13.04 -0.45
CA PHE A 92 7.45 12.27 0.69
C PHE A 92 6.69 12.51 2.00
N LEU A 93 6.24 13.74 2.27
CA LEU A 93 5.42 14.04 3.45
C LEU A 93 4.02 13.43 3.34
N MET A 94 3.43 13.39 2.14
CA MET A 94 2.19 12.66 1.87
C MET A 94 2.37 11.16 2.03
N PHE A 95 3.51 10.61 1.61
CA PHE A 95 3.86 9.22 1.88
C PHE A 95 3.97 8.93 3.40
N LEU A 96 4.54 9.85 4.18
CA LEU A 96 4.58 9.72 5.65
C LEU A 96 3.16 9.74 6.26
N SER A 97 2.26 10.57 5.73
CA SER A 97 0.84 10.55 6.12
C SER A 97 0.20 9.18 5.86
N ALA A 98 0.38 8.63 4.65
CA ALA A 98 -0.14 7.32 4.27
C ALA A 98 0.41 6.21 5.19
N ILE A 99 1.70 6.28 5.55
CA ILE A 99 2.31 5.38 6.53
C ILE A 99 1.62 5.50 7.90
N CYS A 100 1.48 6.71 8.44
CA CYS A 100 0.84 6.92 9.75
C CYS A 100 -0.61 6.42 9.77
N LEU A 101 -1.36 6.67 8.70
CA LEU A 101 -2.73 6.17 8.54
C LEU A 101 -2.75 4.63 8.49
N SER A 102 -1.85 4.01 7.72
CA SER A 102 -1.72 2.56 7.64
C SER A 102 -1.41 1.94 9.00
N TYR A 103 -0.37 2.40 9.71
CA TYR A 103 0.00 1.90 11.04
C TYR A 103 -1.10 2.11 12.08
N GLY A 104 -1.75 3.28 12.09
CA GLY A 104 -2.86 3.55 13.00
C GLY A 104 -4.04 2.62 12.75
N SER A 105 -4.30 2.29 11.48
CA SER A 105 -5.40 1.41 11.07
C SER A 105 -5.16 -0.06 11.44
N GLU A 106 -3.91 -0.54 11.37
CA GLU A 106 -3.53 -1.89 11.78
C GLU A 106 -3.60 -2.06 13.31
N HIS A 107 -3.10 -1.08 14.07
CA HIS A 107 -3.24 -1.12 15.53
C HIS A 107 -4.72 -1.16 15.95
N LEU A 108 -5.59 -0.46 15.22
CA LEU A 108 -7.03 -0.52 15.44
C LEU A 108 -7.62 -1.91 15.13
N LEU A 109 -7.06 -2.62 14.14
CA LEU A 109 -7.49 -3.98 13.76
C LEU A 109 -7.21 -5.01 14.86
N LYS A 110 -6.09 -4.86 15.57
CA LYS A 110 -5.73 -5.71 16.72
C LYS A 110 -6.76 -5.61 17.86
N ILE A 111 -7.50 -4.50 17.96
CA ILE A 111 -8.40 -4.21 19.08
C ILE A 111 -9.87 -4.55 18.77
N LEU A 112 -10.41 -4.08 17.63
CA LEU A 112 -11.84 -4.26 17.31
C LEU A 112 -12.13 -5.53 16.47
N GLY A 113 -11.10 -6.31 16.17
CA GLY A 113 -11.21 -7.57 15.44
C GLY A 113 -11.42 -7.41 13.93
N PRO A 114 -11.30 -8.51 13.18
CA PRO A 114 -11.19 -8.47 11.71
C PRO A 114 -12.48 -8.12 10.98
N GLY A 115 -13.64 -8.16 11.63
CA GLY A 115 -14.93 -7.93 10.97
C GLY A 115 -15.16 -6.48 10.58
N ILE A 116 -15.20 -5.58 11.56
CA ILE A 116 -15.51 -4.17 11.33
C ILE A 116 -14.27 -3.39 10.89
N VAL A 117 -13.13 -3.54 11.57
CA VAL A 117 -11.95 -2.73 11.25
C VAL A 117 -11.25 -3.20 9.99
N GLY A 118 -11.10 -4.51 9.86
CA GLY A 118 -10.60 -5.09 8.63
C GLY A 118 -11.49 -4.69 7.47
N GLY A 119 -12.79 -5.03 7.55
CA GLY A 119 -13.69 -4.89 6.41
C GLY A 119 -13.92 -3.44 6.00
N LEU A 120 -14.07 -2.52 6.95
CA LEU A 120 -14.51 -1.14 6.69
C LEU A 120 -13.38 -0.10 6.81
N LEU A 121 -12.62 -0.14 7.90
CA LEU A 121 -11.69 0.93 8.25
C LEU A 121 -10.42 0.86 7.41
N LEU A 122 -9.77 -0.31 7.29
CA LEU A 122 -8.54 -0.41 6.48
C LEU A 122 -8.73 0.08 5.04
N PRO A 123 -9.78 -0.32 4.30
CA PRO A 123 -9.91 0.05 2.90
C PRO A 123 -10.39 1.50 2.70
N ILE A 124 -11.06 2.10 3.69
CA ILE A 124 -11.37 3.54 3.66
C ILE A 124 -10.11 4.35 3.96
N LEU A 125 -9.31 3.92 4.95
CA LEU A 125 -8.10 4.63 5.36
C LEU A 125 -6.99 4.57 4.30
N SER A 126 -6.93 3.51 3.49
CA SER A 126 -6.03 3.44 2.33
C SER A 126 -6.39 4.44 1.23
N ALA A 127 -7.68 4.66 0.99
CA ALA A 127 -8.16 5.62 -0.02
C ALA A 127 -8.20 7.07 0.49
N LEU A 128 -7.97 7.27 1.79
CA LEU A 128 -8.15 8.56 2.46
C LEU A 128 -7.14 9.63 2.01
N PRO A 129 -5.83 9.35 1.83
CA PRO A 129 -4.89 10.35 1.31
C PRO A 129 -5.31 10.90 -0.06
N ASP A 130 -5.68 10.02 -1.00
CA ASP A 130 -6.13 10.40 -2.35
C ASP A 130 -7.42 11.24 -2.30
N ALA A 131 -8.36 10.85 -1.43
CA ALA A 131 -9.60 11.57 -1.23
C ALA A 131 -9.41 12.91 -0.51
N MET A 132 -8.50 12.99 0.46
CA MET A 132 -8.17 14.22 1.18
C MET A 132 -7.46 15.21 0.26
N LEU A 133 -6.54 14.75 -0.59
CA LEU A 133 -5.93 15.60 -1.61
C LEU A 133 -7.02 16.21 -2.48
N THR A 134 -7.91 15.40 -3.03
CA THR A 134 -9.04 15.87 -3.86
C THR A 134 -9.96 16.82 -3.11
N LEU A 135 -10.29 16.52 -1.84
CA LEU A 135 -11.19 17.31 -1.00
C LEU A 135 -10.62 18.67 -0.63
N VAL A 136 -9.37 18.70 -0.17
CA VAL A 136 -8.70 19.92 0.29
C VAL A 136 -8.46 20.85 -0.91
N SER A 137 -7.97 20.30 -2.02
CA SER A 137 -7.80 21.00 -3.29
C SER A 137 -9.10 21.55 -3.87
N GLY A 138 -10.23 20.82 -3.78
CA GLY A 138 -11.50 21.32 -4.28
C GLY A 138 -12.22 22.32 -3.36
N LEU A 139 -11.82 22.41 -2.09
CA LEU A 139 -12.37 23.37 -1.12
C LEU A 139 -11.54 24.65 -1.01
N SER A 140 -10.31 24.65 -1.49
CA SER A 140 -9.43 25.82 -1.42
C SER A 140 -9.69 26.81 -2.57
N GLY A 141 -9.41 28.09 -2.31
CA GLY A 141 -9.33 29.13 -3.34
C GLY A 141 -10.64 29.55 -4.04
N SER A 142 -10.46 30.25 -5.16
CA SER A 142 -11.52 30.70 -6.07
C SER A 142 -12.02 29.55 -6.95
N THR A 143 -13.11 29.74 -7.69
CA THR A 143 -13.63 28.70 -8.60
C THR A 143 -12.62 28.30 -9.69
N GLU A 144 -11.76 29.22 -10.10
CA GLU A 144 -10.75 28.97 -11.15
C GLU A 144 -9.58 28.15 -10.60
N THR A 145 -9.06 28.51 -9.43
CA THR A 145 -7.99 27.74 -8.76
C THR A 145 -8.50 26.35 -8.36
N ALA A 146 -9.74 26.25 -7.87
CA ALA A 146 -10.34 24.95 -7.55
C ALA A 146 -10.46 24.05 -8.80
N GLN A 147 -10.68 24.61 -10.00
CA GLN A 147 -10.74 23.82 -11.22
C GLN A 147 -9.37 23.27 -11.64
N SER A 148 -8.29 24.05 -11.54
CA SER A 148 -6.92 23.57 -11.82
C SER A 148 -6.49 22.51 -10.81
N GLN A 149 -6.74 22.77 -9.52
CA GLN A 149 -6.39 21.86 -8.44
C GLN A 149 -7.22 20.56 -8.49
N LEU A 150 -8.47 20.58 -8.96
CA LEU A 150 -9.25 19.37 -9.22
C LEU A 150 -8.71 18.56 -10.41
N SER A 151 -8.10 19.20 -11.42
CA SER A 151 -7.42 18.47 -12.49
C SER A 151 -6.29 17.60 -11.96
N VAL A 152 -5.52 18.12 -10.98
CA VAL A 152 -4.49 17.35 -10.27
C VAL A 152 -5.10 16.15 -9.53
N GLY A 153 -6.21 16.34 -8.82
CA GLY A 153 -6.95 15.27 -8.13
C GLY A 153 -7.49 14.18 -9.07
N MET A 154 -8.03 14.57 -10.24
CA MET A 154 -8.49 13.62 -11.25
C MET A 154 -7.32 12.84 -11.85
N GLY A 155 -6.17 13.49 -12.07
CA GLY A 155 -4.94 12.82 -12.49
C GLY A 155 -4.42 11.82 -11.47
N LEU A 156 -4.48 12.12 -10.17
CA LEU A 156 -4.20 11.14 -9.11
C LEU A 156 -5.15 9.95 -9.19
N LEU A 157 -6.47 10.16 -9.26
CA LEU A 157 -7.45 9.07 -9.32
C LEU A 157 -7.21 8.14 -10.53
N ALA A 158 -7.02 8.72 -11.72
CA ALA A 158 -6.74 7.99 -12.95
C ALA A 158 -5.39 7.26 -12.86
N GLY A 159 -4.36 7.98 -12.42
CA GLY A 159 -3.00 7.49 -12.26
C GLY A 159 -2.91 6.33 -11.28
N SER A 160 -3.52 6.44 -10.09
CA SER A 160 -3.58 5.39 -9.07
C SER A 160 -4.19 4.11 -9.64
N THR A 161 -5.39 4.23 -10.23
CA THR A 161 -6.14 3.09 -10.75
C THR A 161 -5.40 2.39 -11.88
N ILE A 162 -4.88 3.15 -12.83
CA ILE A 162 -4.18 2.60 -13.99
C ILE A 162 -2.84 2.01 -13.55
N THR A 163 -2.08 2.67 -12.67
CA THR A 163 -0.81 2.14 -12.12
C THR A 163 -1.01 0.82 -11.41
N PHE A 164 -2.07 0.68 -10.59
CA PHE A 164 -2.40 -0.58 -9.95
C PHE A 164 -2.72 -1.69 -10.95
N LEU A 165 -3.56 -1.41 -11.95
CA LEU A 165 -4.00 -2.41 -12.94
C LEU A 165 -2.96 -2.77 -14.00
N THR A 166 -1.90 -1.97 -14.15
CA THR A 166 -0.89 -2.15 -15.18
C THR A 166 0.47 -2.51 -14.59
N ILE A 167 1.15 -1.54 -13.98
CA ILE A 167 2.53 -1.67 -13.49
C ILE A 167 2.58 -2.64 -12.30
N ILE A 168 1.74 -2.43 -11.28
CA ILE A 168 1.77 -3.23 -10.06
C ILE A 168 1.25 -4.64 -10.35
N TRP A 169 0.10 -4.74 -11.02
CA TRP A 169 -0.46 -6.03 -11.43
C TRP A 169 0.51 -6.84 -12.30
N GLY A 170 1.13 -6.24 -13.31
CA GLY A 170 2.13 -6.89 -14.17
C GLY A 170 3.38 -7.32 -13.41
N THR A 171 3.85 -6.49 -12.48
CA THR A 171 5.00 -6.82 -11.61
C THR A 171 4.69 -8.01 -10.71
N CYS A 172 3.49 -8.07 -10.12
CA CYS A 172 3.04 -9.21 -9.32
C CYS A 172 3.02 -10.52 -10.12
N VAL A 173 2.62 -10.48 -11.40
CA VAL A 173 2.66 -11.66 -12.29
C VAL A 173 4.09 -12.13 -12.57
N ILE A 174 5.02 -11.21 -12.87
CA ILE A 174 6.44 -11.57 -13.13
C ILE A 174 7.12 -12.10 -11.87
N VAL A 175 6.97 -11.40 -10.75
CA VAL A 175 7.67 -11.72 -9.51
C VAL A 175 7.10 -12.99 -8.86
N GLY A 176 5.79 -13.20 -8.99
CA GLY A 176 5.09 -14.38 -8.48
C GLY A 176 5.12 -15.60 -9.40
N LYS A 177 5.86 -15.55 -10.51
CA LYS A 177 5.85 -16.61 -11.53
C LYS A 177 6.26 -17.98 -10.98
N CYS A 178 5.50 -18.98 -11.40
CA CYS A 178 5.72 -20.40 -11.15
C CYS A 178 5.43 -21.21 -12.42
N ASP A 179 5.90 -22.45 -12.46
CA ASP A 179 5.60 -23.39 -13.53
C ASP A 179 4.11 -23.74 -13.54
N ILE A 180 3.47 -23.57 -14.70
CA ILE A 180 2.07 -23.92 -14.93
C ILE A 180 2.01 -25.35 -15.49
N VAL A 181 1.30 -26.21 -14.77
CA VAL A 181 0.93 -27.57 -15.20
C VAL A 181 -0.58 -27.69 -15.11
N ASP A 182 -1.24 -28.11 -16.19
CA ASP A 182 -2.71 -28.25 -16.26
C ASP A 182 -3.50 -27.00 -15.81
N ARG A 183 -3.02 -25.81 -16.23
CA ARG A 183 -3.60 -24.48 -15.89
C ARG A 183 -3.50 -24.10 -14.41
N VAL A 184 -2.71 -24.82 -13.62
CA VAL A 184 -2.44 -24.53 -12.21
C VAL A 184 -0.95 -24.28 -12.02
N ALA A 185 -0.62 -23.19 -11.32
CA ALA A 185 0.74 -22.88 -10.92
C ALA A 185 1.16 -23.82 -9.76
N ILE A 186 2.32 -24.46 -9.88
CA ILE A 186 2.90 -25.28 -8.82
C ILE A 186 3.68 -24.37 -7.86
N ASP A 187 3.30 -24.38 -6.58
CA ASP A 187 3.92 -23.53 -5.56
C ASP A 187 5.45 -23.71 -5.50
N LEU A 188 6.18 -22.60 -5.41
CA LEU A 188 7.65 -22.52 -5.27
C LEU A 188 8.48 -23.11 -6.41
N GLN A 189 7.87 -23.63 -7.48
CA GLN A 189 8.58 -24.25 -8.59
C GLN A 189 8.71 -23.29 -9.78
N ASP A 190 9.94 -23.02 -10.21
CA ASP A 190 10.27 -22.12 -11.33
C ASP A 190 11.43 -22.73 -12.14
N THR A 191 11.13 -23.79 -12.89
CA THR A 191 12.09 -24.51 -13.74
C THR A 191 12.06 -24.03 -15.18
N LYS A 192 10.93 -23.44 -15.62
CA LYS A 192 10.69 -23.03 -17.02
C LYS A 192 11.14 -21.61 -17.36
N GLY A 193 11.94 -20.98 -16.50
CA GLY A 193 12.58 -19.69 -16.81
C GLY A 193 11.59 -18.60 -17.21
N PHE A 194 11.72 -18.06 -18.43
CA PHE A 194 10.88 -16.98 -18.98
C PHE A 194 9.93 -17.46 -20.08
N ASP A 195 9.39 -18.67 -19.96
CA ASP A 195 8.39 -19.16 -20.91
C ASP A 195 7.08 -18.36 -20.80
N LEU A 196 6.63 -17.77 -21.91
CA LEU A 196 5.52 -16.82 -21.95
C LEU A 196 4.15 -17.45 -21.59
N THR A 197 4.00 -18.76 -21.82
CA THR A 197 2.75 -19.49 -21.65
C THR A 197 2.79 -20.53 -20.55
N GLU A 198 3.97 -21.11 -20.28
CA GLU A 198 4.14 -22.19 -19.32
C GLU A 198 4.62 -21.71 -17.93
N SER A 199 4.95 -20.43 -17.80
CA SER A 199 5.23 -19.77 -16.52
C SER A 199 4.18 -18.70 -16.24
N GLY A 200 3.76 -18.58 -14.98
CA GLY A 200 2.80 -17.54 -14.56
C GLY A 200 2.26 -17.77 -13.15
N VAL A 201 1.14 -17.13 -12.84
CA VAL A 201 0.51 -17.16 -11.52
C VAL A 201 -0.88 -17.76 -11.61
N SER A 202 -1.29 -18.55 -10.61
CA SER A 202 -2.68 -19.00 -10.49
C SER A 202 -3.31 -18.42 -9.23
N THR A 203 -4.58 -18.04 -9.33
CA THR A 203 -5.39 -17.52 -8.24
C THR A 203 -6.59 -18.42 -7.98
N ASP A 204 -7.24 -18.24 -6.85
CA ASP A 204 -8.49 -18.91 -6.52
C ASP A 204 -9.70 -18.30 -7.25
N ILE A 205 -10.86 -18.96 -7.10
CA ILE A 205 -12.10 -18.51 -7.73
C ILE A 205 -12.68 -17.25 -7.07
N TRP A 206 -12.32 -17.01 -5.81
CA TRP A 206 -12.76 -15.84 -5.04
C TRP A 206 -12.13 -14.55 -5.56
N THR A 207 -10.88 -14.62 -6.02
CA THR A 207 -10.22 -13.50 -6.71
C THR A 207 -11.00 -13.04 -7.94
N ASN A 208 -11.64 -13.96 -8.67
CA ASN A 208 -12.49 -13.60 -9.81
C ASN A 208 -13.75 -12.84 -9.39
N TYR A 209 -14.35 -13.19 -8.23
CA TYR A 209 -15.48 -12.44 -7.70
C TYR A 209 -15.06 -11.02 -7.30
N THR A 210 -13.88 -10.85 -6.71
CA THR A 210 -13.34 -9.53 -6.39
C THR A 210 -13.09 -8.69 -7.65
N ALA A 211 -12.60 -9.30 -8.74
CA ALA A 211 -12.46 -8.63 -10.04
C ALA A 211 -13.82 -8.17 -10.62
N ARG A 212 -14.89 -8.95 -10.41
CA ARG A 212 -16.25 -8.55 -10.81
C ARG A 212 -16.77 -7.39 -9.98
N ILE A 213 -16.49 -7.37 -8.68
CA ILE A 213 -16.85 -6.24 -7.80
C ILE A 213 -16.13 -4.97 -8.25
N MET A 214 -14.85 -5.07 -8.64
CA MET A 214 -14.12 -3.97 -9.24
C MET A 214 -14.78 -3.46 -10.54
N LEU A 215 -15.29 -4.34 -11.41
CA LEU A 215 -16.04 -3.90 -12.61
C LEU A 215 -17.32 -3.12 -12.25
N ILE A 216 -18.00 -3.50 -11.17
CA ILE A 216 -19.19 -2.78 -10.68
C ILE A 216 -18.83 -1.36 -10.20
N SER A 217 -17.62 -1.16 -9.68
CA SER A 217 -17.13 0.18 -9.27
C SER A 217 -17.05 1.19 -10.43
N VAL A 218 -17.09 0.73 -11.67
CA VAL A 218 -17.02 1.57 -12.89
C VAL A 218 -18.38 2.20 -13.22
N ILE A 219 -19.49 1.73 -12.62
CA ILE A 219 -20.85 2.21 -12.93
C ILE A 219 -21.03 3.72 -12.70
N PRO A 220 -20.60 4.34 -11.59
CA PRO A 220 -20.70 5.79 -11.40
C PRO A 220 -19.99 6.58 -12.50
N PHE A 221 -18.81 6.11 -12.94
CA PHE A 221 -18.07 6.72 -14.04
C PHE A 221 -18.84 6.67 -15.36
N LEU A 222 -19.48 5.55 -15.65
CA LEU A 222 -20.36 5.42 -16.83
C LEU A 222 -21.55 6.37 -16.77
N ILE A 223 -22.18 6.54 -15.61
CA ILE A 223 -23.33 7.43 -15.44
C ILE A 223 -22.94 8.88 -15.75
N VAL A 224 -21.78 9.33 -15.26
CA VAL A 224 -21.30 10.71 -15.49
C VAL A 224 -20.96 10.96 -16.97
N GLN A 225 -20.56 9.93 -17.71
CA GLN A 225 -20.24 10.00 -19.14
C GLN A 225 -21.48 10.17 -20.04
N ILE A 226 -22.64 9.63 -19.64
CA ILE A 226 -23.85 9.59 -20.49
C ILE A 226 -24.28 10.97 -21.03
N PRO A 227 -24.37 12.06 -20.23
CA PRO A 227 -24.77 13.37 -20.73
C PRO A 227 -23.80 13.96 -21.75
N GLN A 228 -22.51 13.64 -21.65
CA GLN A 228 -21.49 14.13 -22.58
C GLN A 228 -21.61 13.42 -23.92
N VAL A 229 -21.80 12.10 -23.90
CA VAL A 229 -22.05 11.31 -25.12
C VAL A 229 -23.35 11.73 -25.82
N LEU A 230 -24.39 12.08 -25.04
CA LEU A 230 -25.69 12.51 -25.58
C LEU A 230 -25.78 14.02 -25.88
N SER A 231 -24.70 14.80 -25.69
CA SER A 231 -24.65 16.25 -25.91
C SER A 231 -25.75 17.05 -25.16
N SER A 232 -26.34 16.49 -24.11
CA SER A 232 -27.49 17.08 -23.41
C SER A 232 -27.01 17.98 -22.26
N THR A 233 -27.19 19.29 -22.42
CA THR A 233 -26.78 20.29 -21.42
C THR A 233 -27.70 20.30 -20.18
N SER A 234 -29.01 20.03 -20.37
CA SER A 234 -29.99 20.03 -19.28
C SER A 234 -29.87 18.81 -18.36
N GLY A 235 -29.26 17.72 -18.83
CA GLY A 235 -29.12 16.46 -18.09
C GLY A 235 -27.88 16.35 -17.21
N ARG A 236 -26.92 17.29 -17.31
CA ARG A 236 -25.61 17.19 -16.62
C ARG A 236 -25.74 17.18 -15.10
N HIS A 237 -26.44 18.14 -14.52
CA HIS A 237 -26.66 18.20 -13.06
C HIS A 237 -27.43 16.98 -12.55
N LEU A 238 -28.44 16.52 -13.30
CA LEU A 238 -29.21 15.33 -12.93
C LEU A 238 -28.33 14.08 -12.93
N ALA A 239 -27.48 13.91 -13.94
CA ALA A 239 -26.58 12.77 -14.03
C ALA A 239 -25.49 12.77 -12.96
N VAL A 240 -24.92 13.94 -12.64
CA VAL A 240 -23.98 14.08 -11.51
C VAL A 240 -24.65 13.70 -10.19
N LEU A 241 -25.88 14.17 -9.95
CA LEU A 241 -26.64 13.80 -8.75
C LEU A 241 -26.93 12.29 -8.68
N ILE A 242 -27.37 11.69 -9.79
CA ILE A 242 -27.60 10.24 -9.88
C ILE A 242 -26.28 9.49 -9.62
N ALA A 243 -25.16 9.94 -10.20
CA ALA A 243 -23.87 9.33 -10.01
C ALA A 243 -23.39 9.39 -8.55
N ILE A 244 -23.61 10.51 -7.84
CA ILE A 244 -23.33 10.63 -6.39
C ILE A 244 -24.16 9.64 -5.59
N ILE A 245 -25.46 9.54 -5.87
CA ILE A 245 -26.34 8.62 -5.16
C ILE A 245 -25.89 7.18 -5.40
N VAL A 246 -25.59 6.82 -6.65
CA VAL A 246 -25.12 5.47 -7.01
C VAL A 246 -23.75 5.19 -6.40
N SER A 247 -22.80 6.12 -6.40
CA SER A 247 -21.48 5.93 -5.79
C SER A 247 -21.59 5.73 -4.27
N LEU A 248 -22.41 6.53 -3.59
CA LEU A 248 -22.64 6.37 -2.14
C LEU A 248 -23.33 5.04 -1.81
N LEU A 249 -24.31 4.62 -2.60
CA LEU A 249 -24.97 3.32 -2.41
C LEU A 249 -24.00 2.17 -2.65
N LEU A 250 -23.15 2.25 -3.68
CA LEU A 250 -22.11 1.26 -3.93
C LEU A 250 -21.07 1.24 -2.81
N LEU A 251 -20.67 2.40 -2.29
CA LEU A 251 -19.73 2.49 -1.17
C LEU A 251 -20.31 1.79 0.05
N ILE A 252 -21.54 2.14 0.44
CA ILE A 252 -22.23 1.52 1.59
C ILE A 252 -22.41 0.02 1.35
N SER A 253 -22.82 -0.40 0.14
CA SER A 253 -23.00 -1.81 -0.19
C SER A 253 -21.69 -2.60 -0.12
N TYR A 254 -20.59 -2.02 -0.60
CA TYR A 254 -19.27 -2.65 -0.56
C TYR A 254 -18.73 -2.74 0.87
N CYS A 255 -18.87 -1.66 1.64
CA CYS A 255 -18.58 -1.62 3.07
C CYS A 255 -19.37 -2.70 3.84
N LEU A 256 -20.67 -2.83 3.59
CA LEU A 256 -21.52 -3.86 4.19
C LEU A 256 -21.07 -5.27 3.76
N TYR A 257 -20.76 -5.46 2.48
CA TYR A 257 -20.23 -6.73 1.96
C TYR A 257 -18.94 -7.14 2.69
N GLN A 258 -17.99 -6.22 2.84
CA GLN A 258 -16.72 -6.48 3.53
C GLN A 258 -16.91 -6.79 5.02
N VAL A 259 -17.85 -6.11 5.70
CA VAL A 259 -18.15 -6.35 7.12
C VAL A 259 -18.88 -7.69 7.33
N LEU A 260 -19.83 -8.02 6.46
CA LEU A 260 -20.60 -9.27 6.55
C LEU A 260 -19.79 -10.49 6.13
N GLN A 261 -18.90 -10.33 5.16
CA GLN A 261 -18.02 -11.37 4.64
C GLN A 261 -16.56 -10.90 4.67
N PRO A 262 -15.91 -10.86 5.86
CA PRO A 262 -14.50 -10.52 5.98
C PRO A 262 -13.62 -11.71 5.54
N TRP A 263 -13.93 -12.34 4.41
CA TRP A 263 -13.25 -13.54 3.91
C TRP A 263 -11.77 -13.25 3.62
N ILE A 264 -11.46 -12.12 2.96
CA ILE A 264 -10.09 -11.71 2.64
C ILE A 264 -9.25 -11.61 3.92
N GLN A 265 -9.79 -10.97 4.97
CA GLN A 265 -9.10 -10.85 6.26
C GLN A 265 -9.06 -12.15 7.04
N ARG A 266 -10.13 -12.94 7.06
CA ARG A 266 -10.14 -14.26 7.70
C ARG A 266 -9.09 -15.17 7.08
N GLN A 267 -8.89 -15.11 5.76
CA GLN A 267 -7.85 -15.87 5.10
C GLN A 267 -6.44 -15.37 5.45
N LYS A 268 -6.18 -14.05 5.37
CA LYS A 268 -4.89 -13.46 5.80
C LYS A 268 -4.54 -13.91 7.23
N ILE A 269 -5.51 -13.81 8.15
CA ILE A 269 -5.33 -14.18 9.55
C ILE A 269 -5.20 -15.70 9.73
N SER A 270 -5.98 -16.53 9.02
CA SER A 270 -5.91 -17.99 9.13
C SER A 270 -4.58 -18.55 8.64
N TYR A 271 -4.07 -18.03 7.52
CA TYR A 271 -2.77 -18.41 6.98
C TYR A 271 -1.65 -18.13 7.98
N VAL A 272 -1.65 -16.92 8.55
CA VAL A 272 -0.64 -16.46 9.51
C VAL A 272 -0.75 -17.21 10.84
N LYS A 273 -1.95 -17.36 11.40
CA LYS A 273 -2.19 -18.12 12.63
C LYS A 273 -1.68 -19.54 12.51
N HIS A 274 -1.99 -20.20 11.39
CA HIS A 274 -1.57 -21.58 11.16
C HIS A 274 -0.04 -21.73 11.15
N LYS A 275 0.67 -20.86 10.43
CA LYS A 275 2.14 -20.90 10.37
C LYS A 275 2.78 -20.60 11.74
N ARG A 276 2.25 -19.63 12.49
CA ARG A 276 2.71 -19.29 13.84
C ARG A 276 2.50 -20.43 14.82
N VAL A 277 1.34 -21.10 14.78
CA VAL A 277 1.04 -22.23 15.64
C VAL A 277 2.02 -23.38 15.39
N ILE A 278 2.28 -23.76 14.13
CA ILE A 278 3.24 -24.83 13.83
C ILE A 278 4.66 -24.46 14.28
N LEU A 279 5.06 -23.21 14.10
CA LEU A 279 6.37 -22.75 14.53
C LEU A 279 6.51 -22.74 16.07
N GLY A 280 5.50 -22.25 16.78
CA GLY A 280 5.45 -22.27 18.24
C GLY A 280 5.46 -23.70 18.78
N LEU A 281 4.68 -24.58 18.14
CA LEU A 281 4.69 -26.02 18.38
C LEU A 281 6.10 -26.60 18.24
N LEU A 282 6.78 -26.35 17.11
CA LEU A 282 8.13 -26.86 16.86
C LEU A 282 9.19 -26.31 17.82
N ARG A 283 9.07 -25.05 18.25
CA ARG A 283 10.00 -24.46 19.24
C ARG A 283 9.85 -25.14 20.59
N HIS A 284 8.62 -25.24 21.09
CA HIS A 284 8.34 -25.94 22.34
C HIS A 284 8.69 -27.42 22.28
N LEU A 285 8.44 -28.05 21.14
CA LEU A 285 8.79 -29.45 20.92
C LEU A 285 10.31 -29.64 20.88
N LYS A 286 11.08 -28.72 20.29
CA LYS A 286 12.54 -28.75 20.39
C LYS A 286 13.04 -28.59 21.82
N ASP A 287 12.48 -27.66 22.60
CA ASP A 287 12.91 -27.43 23.98
C ASP A 287 12.63 -28.64 24.87
N ARG A 288 11.62 -29.45 24.52
CA ARG A 288 11.32 -30.73 25.16
C ARG A 288 12.02 -31.93 24.52
N ALA A 289 12.50 -31.81 23.29
CA ALA A 289 13.19 -32.88 22.59
C ALA A 289 14.56 -33.13 23.22
N VAL A 290 14.81 -34.37 23.62
CA VAL A 290 16.11 -34.82 24.17
C VAL A 290 17.17 -34.98 23.05
N GLY A 291 16.94 -34.43 21.84
CA GLY A 291 17.82 -34.62 20.68
C GLY A 291 17.68 -33.55 19.60
N ARG A 292 18.61 -33.53 18.64
CA ARG A 292 18.57 -32.60 17.49
C ARG A 292 17.47 -33.03 16.52
N LEU A 293 16.52 -32.13 16.21
CA LEU A 293 15.49 -32.34 15.17
C LEU A 293 16.06 -32.34 13.73
N LEU A 294 17.29 -31.88 13.58
CA LEU A 294 18.04 -31.84 12.33
C LEU A 294 19.38 -32.55 12.53
N SER A 295 19.75 -33.36 11.57
CA SER A 295 21.07 -33.99 11.48
C SER A 295 22.13 -32.95 11.10
N ASP A 296 23.41 -33.27 11.28
CA ASP A 296 24.53 -32.33 11.04
C ASP A 296 24.66 -31.88 9.58
N ASN A 297 24.07 -32.64 8.66
CA ASN A 297 23.90 -32.34 7.23
C ASN A 297 22.68 -31.43 6.94
N GLY A 298 21.96 -30.96 7.97
CA GLY A 298 20.79 -30.11 7.86
C GLY A 298 19.54 -30.80 7.33
N GLU A 299 19.49 -32.13 7.32
CA GLU A 299 18.29 -32.91 7.00
C GLU A 299 17.48 -33.23 8.26
N PRO A 300 16.14 -33.44 8.17
CA PRO A 300 15.33 -33.85 9.32
C PRO A 300 15.88 -35.13 9.95
N ASN A 301 16.15 -35.08 11.25
CA ASN A 301 16.59 -36.26 11.99
C ASN A 301 15.37 -37.07 12.41
N GLU A 302 15.07 -38.12 11.66
CA GLU A 302 13.90 -38.99 11.93
C GLU A 302 13.94 -39.56 13.35
N GLU A 303 15.11 -39.92 13.87
CA GLU A 303 15.22 -40.47 15.24
C GLU A 303 14.91 -39.41 16.31
N GLY A 304 15.31 -38.15 16.07
CA GLY A 304 14.95 -37.02 16.92
C GLY A 304 13.46 -36.73 16.90
N ILE A 305 12.82 -36.86 15.74
CA ILE A 305 11.37 -36.64 15.57
C ILE A 305 10.55 -37.80 16.15
N LYS A 306 11.04 -39.04 16.08
CA LYS A 306 10.40 -40.19 16.76
C LYS A 306 10.47 -40.08 18.28
N LYS A 307 11.62 -39.66 18.82
CA LYS A 307 11.74 -39.35 20.26
C LYS A 307 10.76 -38.24 20.65
N LEU A 308 10.55 -37.26 19.78
CA LEU A 308 9.58 -36.21 20.00
C LEU A 308 8.13 -36.73 20.03
N PHE A 309 7.77 -37.64 19.12
CA PHE A 309 6.46 -38.30 19.11
C PHE A 309 6.16 -38.95 20.45
N SER A 310 7.12 -39.71 21.00
CA SER A 310 6.96 -40.38 22.31
C SER A 310 6.81 -39.44 23.52
N VAL A 311 7.16 -38.16 23.37
CA VAL A 311 6.97 -37.15 24.42
C VAL A 311 5.59 -36.51 24.33
N VAL A 312 4.98 -36.50 23.14
CA VAL A 312 3.65 -35.95 22.89
C VAL A 312 2.57 -37.00 23.17
N ASP A 313 2.81 -38.24 22.77
CA ASP A 313 2.00 -39.41 23.12
C ASP A 313 2.09 -39.66 24.63
N THR A 314 1.15 -39.08 25.37
CA THR A 314 1.19 -39.08 26.84
C THR A 314 0.63 -40.38 27.41
N ASN A 315 -0.30 -41.00 26.68
CA ASN A 315 -0.93 -42.25 27.08
C ASN A 315 -0.17 -43.50 26.59
N GLY A 316 0.76 -43.34 25.64
CA GLY A 316 1.61 -44.41 25.09
C GLY A 316 0.87 -45.36 24.15
N ASP A 317 -0.26 -44.95 23.58
CA ASP A 317 -1.09 -45.79 22.71
C ASP A 317 -0.58 -45.84 21.26
N GLY A 318 0.51 -45.11 20.97
CA GLY A 318 1.15 -45.07 19.66
C GLY A 318 0.48 -44.11 18.68
N ASN A 319 -0.54 -43.36 19.11
CA ASN A 319 -1.31 -42.42 18.32
C ASN A 319 -1.51 -41.09 19.08
N ILE A 320 -1.42 -39.95 18.40
CA ILE A 320 -1.71 -38.65 19.03
C ILE A 320 -3.18 -38.30 18.80
N SER A 321 -3.95 -38.27 19.87
CA SER A 321 -5.35 -37.87 19.85
C SER A 321 -5.54 -36.35 19.80
N TYR A 322 -6.74 -35.90 19.42
CA TYR A 322 -7.12 -34.47 19.48
C TYR A 322 -6.89 -33.87 20.88
N GLY A 323 -7.13 -34.66 21.94
CA GLY A 323 -6.92 -34.23 23.32
C GLY A 323 -5.46 -33.99 23.68
N GLU A 324 -4.56 -34.87 23.22
CA GLU A 324 -3.11 -34.75 23.46
C GLU A 324 -2.50 -33.61 22.66
N LEU A 325 -2.92 -33.46 21.40
CA LEU A 325 -2.52 -32.32 20.57
C LEU A 325 -3.03 -31.00 21.16
N ARG A 326 -4.25 -30.98 21.70
CA ARG A 326 -4.80 -29.81 22.42
C ARG A 326 -4.01 -29.52 23.68
N ALA A 327 -3.71 -30.53 24.50
CA ALA A 327 -2.95 -30.36 25.73
C ALA A 327 -1.54 -29.80 25.46
N LEU A 328 -0.91 -30.24 24.36
CA LEU A 328 0.33 -29.70 23.87
C LEU A 328 0.18 -28.23 23.45
N LEU A 329 -0.89 -27.89 22.71
CA LEU A 329 -1.19 -26.53 22.27
C LEU A 329 -1.44 -25.57 23.45
N VAL A 330 -2.14 -26.02 24.48
CA VAL A 330 -2.43 -25.26 25.70
C VAL A 330 -1.18 -25.10 26.57
N GLY A 331 -0.31 -26.12 26.59
CA GLY A 331 0.98 -26.08 27.29
C GLY A 331 1.97 -25.10 26.66
N ILE A 332 1.79 -24.76 25.39
CA ILE A 332 2.45 -23.64 24.70
C ILE A 332 1.74 -22.37 25.17
N ARG A 333 2.24 -21.73 26.23
CA ARG A 333 1.74 -20.41 26.64
C ARG A 333 2.07 -19.40 25.53
N PHE A 334 1.19 -19.25 24.54
CA PHE A 334 1.25 -18.14 23.61
C PHE A 334 0.94 -16.88 24.41
N GLU A 335 1.97 -16.11 24.78
CA GLU A 335 1.82 -14.98 25.71
C GLU A 335 0.96 -13.82 25.16
N GLU A 336 0.46 -13.89 23.92
CA GLU A 336 -0.19 -12.74 23.26
C GLU A 336 -1.42 -13.06 22.39
N ILE A 337 -1.96 -14.28 22.38
CA ILE A 337 -3.11 -14.59 21.52
C ILE A 337 -4.19 -15.34 22.28
N ASP A 338 -5.35 -14.70 22.40
CA ASP A 338 -6.63 -15.34 22.73
C ASP A 338 -7.02 -16.25 21.55
N LEU A 339 -6.36 -17.40 21.47
CA LEU A 339 -6.68 -18.44 20.51
C LEU A 339 -8.01 -19.04 20.97
N LYS A 340 -9.08 -18.79 20.23
CA LYS A 340 -10.16 -19.77 20.14
C LYS A 340 -9.53 -21.05 19.58
N GLU A 341 -9.09 -21.92 20.49
CA GLU A 341 -8.22 -23.07 20.26
C GLU A 341 -8.72 -24.01 19.15
N ASP A 342 -10.04 -24.12 18.98
CA ASP A 342 -10.65 -25.13 18.13
C ASP A 342 -10.33 -24.97 16.63
N ASN A 343 -10.44 -23.77 16.05
CA ASN A 343 -10.25 -23.61 14.59
C ASN A 343 -8.81 -23.83 14.12
N ALA A 344 -7.82 -23.51 14.96
CA ALA A 344 -6.41 -23.70 14.64
C ALA A 344 -6.00 -25.16 14.85
N LEU A 345 -6.49 -25.78 15.92
CA LEU A 345 -6.28 -27.18 16.23
C LEU A 345 -6.91 -28.10 15.18
N ASP A 346 -8.14 -27.81 14.73
CA ASP A 346 -8.80 -28.54 13.64
C ASP A 346 -8.00 -28.49 12.34
N LYS A 347 -7.40 -27.33 12.02
CA LYS A 347 -6.58 -27.18 10.83
C LYS A 347 -5.27 -27.95 10.96
N LEU A 348 -4.67 -27.94 12.15
CA LEU A 348 -3.45 -28.67 12.43
C LEU A 348 -3.69 -30.19 12.43
N MET A 349 -4.81 -30.65 12.98
CA MET A 349 -5.22 -32.06 12.93
C MET A 349 -5.38 -32.52 11.48
N ARG A 350 -6.14 -31.79 10.65
CA ARG A 350 -6.29 -32.08 9.21
C ARG A 350 -4.98 -32.09 8.43
N ASP A 351 -3.99 -31.31 8.88
CA ASP A 351 -2.70 -31.19 8.22
C ASP A 351 -1.76 -32.36 8.58
N PHE A 352 -1.87 -32.91 9.79
CA PHE A 352 -1.10 -34.07 10.26
C PHE A 352 -1.76 -35.40 9.87
N ASP A 353 -3.07 -35.54 10.10
CA ASP A 353 -3.89 -36.73 9.82
C ASP A 353 -4.13 -36.87 8.31
N THR A 354 -3.23 -37.61 7.67
CA THR A 354 -3.23 -37.85 6.22
C THR A 354 -4.21 -38.95 5.85
N TYR A 355 -4.40 -39.93 6.74
CA TYR A 355 -5.28 -41.07 6.53
C TYR A 355 -6.75 -40.79 6.93
N GLN A 356 -7.03 -39.64 7.53
CA GLN A 356 -8.35 -39.17 7.98
C GLN A 356 -9.03 -40.11 8.98
N ASP A 357 -8.24 -40.72 9.86
CA ASP A 357 -8.76 -41.63 10.89
C ASP A 357 -9.05 -40.92 12.24
N GLY A 358 -8.79 -39.60 12.30
CA GLY A 358 -9.02 -38.77 13.48
C GLY A 358 -7.94 -38.92 14.56
N GLN A 359 -6.85 -39.62 14.25
CA GLN A 359 -5.67 -39.78 15.09
C GLN A 359 -4.42 -39.48 14.25
N ILE A 360 -3.27 -39.28 14.90
CA ILE A 360 -2.00 -39.05 14.19
C ILE A 360 -1.03 -40.14 14.60
N ASP A 361 -0.71 -41.04 13.67
CA ASP A 361 0.27 -42.10 13.93
C ASP A 361 1.72 -41.58 13.88
N GLU A 362 2.68 -42.37 14.39
CA GLU A 362 4.11 -42.01 14.38
C GLU A 362 4.62 -41.68 12.97
N THR A 363 4.17 -42.43 11.95
CA THR A 363 4.62 -42.26 10.57
C THR A 363 4.11 -40.97 9.96
N GLU A 364 2.86 -40.60 10.23
CA GLU A 364 2.23 -39.35 9.83
C GLU A 364 2.91 -38.17 10.52
N PHE A 365 3.14 -38.27 11.82
CA PHE A 365 3.85 -37.25 12.59
C PHE A 365 5.27 -37.02 12.05
N VAL A 366 6.06 -38.09 11.88
CA VAL A 366 7.43 -38.00 11.36
C VAL A 366 7.45 -37.42 9.96
N LYS A 367 6.54 -37.88 9.08
CA LYS A 367 6.42 -37.41 7.70
C LYS A 367 6.03 -35.93 7.65
N PHE A 368 5.07 -35.51 8.47
CA PHE A 368 4.61 -34.13 8.52
C PHE A 368 5.73 -33.20 9.00
N ILE A 369 6.34 -33.49 10.15
CA ILE A 369 7.41 -32.67 10.72
C ILE A 369 8.61 -32.63 9.78
N SER A 370 8.99 -33.76 9.17
CA SER A 370 10.07 -33.80 8.18
C SER A 370 9.77 -32.98 6.93
N LYS A 371 8.53 -33.07 6.40
CA LYS A 371 8.08 -32.30 5.24
C LYS A 371 8.02 -30.80 5.56
N TRP A 372 7.53 -30.43 6.74
CA TRP A 372 7.48 -29.05 7.19
C TRP A 372 8.87 -28.48 7.38
N LEU A 373 9.76 -29.20 8.09
CA LEU A 373 11.15 -28.81 8.27
C LEU A 373 11.81 -28.58 6.91
N LYS A 374 11.72 -29.54 5.97
CA LYS A 374 12.25 -29.39 4.61
C LYS A 374 11.70 -28.15 3.90
N ARG A 375 10.38 -27.89 3.98
CA ARG A 375 9.73 -26.70 3.37
C ARG A 375 10.16 -25.39 4.02
N ALA A 376 10.33 -25.36 5.34
CA ALA A 376 10.80 -24.19 6.06
C ALA A 376 12.31 -23.96 5.87
N LEU A 377 13.08 -25.03 5.61
CA LEU A 377 14.52 -25.03 5.32
C LEU A 377 14.86 -24.65 3.88
N MET A 378 13.95 -24.86 2.93
CA MET A 378 14.19 -24.67 1.50
C MET A 378 14.57 -23.23 1.09
N PRO A 379 13.92 -22.16 1.60
CA PRO A 379 14.28 -20.79 1.24
C PRO A 379 15.66 -20.35 1.74
N ILE A 380 16.08 -20.88 2.89
CA ILE A 380 17.33 -20.46 3.57
C ILE A 380 18.53 -21.22 3.02
N ARG A 381 18.38 -22.49 2.62
CA ARG A 381 19.44 -23.27 1.94
C ARG A 381 19.96 -22.61 0.65
N ILE A 382 19.12 -21.83 -0.03
CA ILE A 382 19.49 -21.08 -1.24
C ILE A 382 20.34 -19.85 -0.90
N ALA A 383 20.23 -19.31 0.31
CA ALA A 383 20.92 -18.09 0.73
C ALA A 383 22.26 -18.34 1.45
N SER A 384 22.45 -19.51 2.07
CA SER A 384 23.63 -19.80 2.90
C SER A 384 24.37 -21.07 2.45
N SER A 385 25.21 -20.96 1.41
CA SER A 385 26.09 -22.03 0.95
C SER A 385 27.44 -22.07 1.69
N GLY A 386 27.47 -21.75 2.99
CA GLY A 386 28.70 -21.84 3.78
C GLY A 386 28.47 -21.49 5.24
N HIS A 387 28.98 -22.37 6.11
CA HIS A 387 28.99 -22.35 7.59
C HIS A 387 27.87 -23.16 8.25
N GLY A 388 28.28 -24.31 8.78
CA GLY A 388 27.47 -25.16 9.63
C GLY A 388 27.40 -24.67 11.07
N SER A 389 26.43 -25.24 11.78
CA SER A 389 26.15 -25.14 13.22
C SER A 389 25.60 -23.81 13.73
N HIS A 390 24.27 -23.71 13.84
CA HIS A 390 23.55 -23.79 15.13
C HIS A 390 22.03 -23.78 14.87
N THR A 391 21.34 -24.89 15.20
CA THR A 391 19.88 -25.06 15.07
C THR A 391 19.07 -23.97 15.80
N LEU A 392 19.67 -23.31 16.81
CA LEU A 392 19.09 -22.19 17.54
C LEU A 392 18.91 -20.97 16.63
N GLY A 393 20.00 -20.48 16.02
CA GLY A 393 19.93 -19.32 15.11
C GLY A 393 19.09 -19.60 13.87
N PHE A 394 18.94 -20.86 13.47
CA PHE A 394 18.16 -21.23 12.29
C PHE A 394 16.64 -21.23 12.51
N LEU A 395 16.17 -21.83 13.62
CA LEU A 395 14.74 -21.76 13.97
C LEU A 395 14.36 -20.34 14.40
N ASP A 396 15.28 -19.60 15.04
CA ASP A 396 15.11 -18.16 15.25
C ASP A 396 15.07 -17.40 13.95
N ALA A 397 15.89 -17.72 12.95
CA ALA A 397 15.84 -17.07 11.64
C ALA A 397 14.53 -17.38 10.91
N ILE A 398 14.03 -18.63 10.94
CA ILE A 398 12.70 -18.97 10.41
C ILE A 398 11.61 -18.25 11.21
N HIS A 399 11.78 -18.11 12.52
CA HIS A 399 10.82 -17.43 13.38
C HIS A 399 10.79 -15.96 13.06
N GLN A 400 11.94 -15.32 12.94
CA GLN A 400 12.09 -13.95 12.51
C GLN A 400 11.58 -13.74 11.09
N ASP A 401 11.79 -14.68 10.16
CA ASP A 401 11.18 -14.63 8.84
C ASP A 401 9.67 -14.83 8.91
N THR A 402 9.14 -15.68 9.79
CA THR A 402 7.70 -15.93 9.95
C THR A 402 6.99 -14.75 10.64
N TYR A 403 7.67 -14.09 11.58
CA TYR A 403 7.26 -12.82 12.17
C TYR A 403 7.33 -11.71 11.13
N ARG A 404 8.42 -11.58 10.39
CA ARG A 404 8.52 -10.66 9.25
C ARG A 404 7.47 -10.97 8.18
N GLU A 405 7.11 -12.23 7.99
CA GLU A 405 6.04 -12.64 7.08
C GLU A 405 4.66 -12.20 7.58
N HIS A 406 4.45 -12.22 8.89
CA HIS A 406 3.31 -11.64 9.61
C HIS A 406 3.33 -10.12 9.45
N ASP A 407 4.44 -9.45 9.75
CA ASP A 407 4.60 -8.00 9.63
C ASP A 407 4.51 -7.49 8.20
N LEU A 408 4.64 -8.34 7.18
CA LEU A 408 4.43 -7.97 5.77
C LEU A 408 3.00 -8.23 5.28
N LEU A 409 2.28 -9.17 5.90
CA LEU A 409 0.86 -9.44 5.62
C LEU A 409 -0.09 -8.67 6.55
N ASP A 410 0.43 -8.17 7.66
CA ASP A 410 -0.20 -7.32 8.69
C ASP A 410 0.36 -5.87 8.64
N VAL A 411 1.50 -5.61 7.97
CA VAL A 411 2.15 -4.28 7.82
C VAL A 411 2.20 -3.44 9.10
N GLY A 412 2.93 -3.94 10.11
CA GLY A 412 3.53 -3.03 11.09
C GLY A 412 3.77 -3.54 12.52
N ASP A 413 4.95 -4.10 12.77
CA ASP A 413 5.56 -4.01 14.10
C ASP A 413 7.06 -3.67 13.98
N GLU A 414 7.35 -2.38 13.97
CA GLU A 414 8.67 -1.86 14.35
C GLU A 414 8.44 -0.72 15.35
N SER A 415 8.15 -1.06 16.60
CA SER A 415 8.59 -0.26 17.74
C SER A 415 8.48 -1.08 19.03
N ASP A 416 9.66 -1.36 19.58
CA ASP A 416 9.95 -1.58 21.00
C ASP A 416 9.56 -2.93 21.63
N GLU A 417 10.57 -3.82 21.68
CA GLU A 417 10.77 -4.65 22.86
C GLU A 417 10.98 -3.72 24.07
N GLU A 418 9.96 -3.46 24.88
CA GLU A 418 10.14 -3.18 26.30
C GLU A 418 8.84 -3.30 27.11
N PHE A 419 8.91 -4.15 28.13
CA PHE A 419 8.03 -4.27 29.32
C PHE A 419 6.53 -4.48 29.13
N LYS A 420 6.12 -5.73 29.34
CA LYS A 420 4.76 -6.12 29.73
C LYS A 420 4.39 -5.43 31.05
N ASP A 421 3.34 -4.62 31.01
CA ASP A 421 2.51 -4.36 32.19
C ASP A 421 1.02 -4.37 31.81
N ALA A 422 0.19 -4.83 32.75
CA ALA A 422 -1.19 -5.27 32.57
C ALA A 422 -2.22 -4.15 32.26
N GLY A 423 -1.80 -3.07 31.60
CA GLY A 423 -2.62 -1.94 31.12
C GLY A 423 -2.70 -1.78 29.59
N GLY A 424 -2.16 -2.73 28.81
CA GLY A 424 -1.80 -2.59 27.38
C GLY A 424 -2.91 -2.32 26.35
N SER A 425 -4.18 -2.61 26.62
CA SER A 425 -5.27 -2.42 25.63
C SER A 425 -5.67 -0.95 25.44
N ARG A 426 -5.64 -0.13 26.51
CA ARG A 426 -5.99 1.31 26.39
C ARG A 426 -4.86 2.11 25.75
N TRP A 427 -3.62 1.77 26.05
CA TRP A 427 -2.45 2.45 25.46
C TRP A 427 -2.33 2.19 23.95
N THR A 428 -2.53 0.95 23.52
CA THR A 428 -2.57 0.59 22.09
C THR A 428 -3.72 1.30 21.36
N SER A 429 -4.88 1.44 21.99
CA SER A 429 -6.02 2.20 21.42
C SER A 429 -5.70 3.69 21.28
N ILE A 430 -5.08 4.31 22.29
CA ILE A 430 -4.67 5.71 22.25
C ILE A 430 -3.61 5.93 21.18
N LYS A 431 -2.61 5.03 21.09
CA LYS A 431 -1.55 5.07 20.07
C LYS A 431 -2.15 4.99 18.66
N ALA A 432 -3.09 4.08 18.42
CA ALA A 432 -3.78 3.93 17.14
C ALA A 432 -4.51 5.22 16.73
N VAL A 433 -5.34 5.78 17.62
CA VAL A 433 -6.08 7.02 17.35
C VAL A 433 -5.13 8.19 17.12
N LEU A 434 -4.06 8.30 17.90
CA LEU A 434 -3.06 9.36 17.73
C LEU A 434 -2.35 9.28 16.38
N LEU A 435 -1.98 8.08 15.93
CA LEU A 435 -1.38 7.84 14.60
C LEU A 435 -2.33 8.22 13.47
N LEU A 436 -3.62 7.87 13.59
CA LEU A 436 -4.64 8.22 12.60
C LEU A 436 -4.87 9.74 12.51
N LEU A 437 -4.96 10.41 13.67
CA LEU A 437 -5.08 11.86 13.72
C LEU A 437 -3.83 12.54 13.16
N LEU A 438 -2.64 12.06 13.52
CA LEU A 438 -1.39 12.59 13.02
C LEU A 438 -1.30 12.47 11.49
N GLY A 439 -1.59 11.28 10.94
CA GLY A 439 -1.60 11.08 9.49
C GLY A 439 -2.59 11.99 8.77
N THR A 440 -3.81 12.13 9.31
CA THR A 440 -4.84 13.03 8.75
C THR A 440 -4.40 14.50 8.79
N LEU A 441 -3.79 14.95 9.88
CA LEU A 441 -3.28 16.32 10.01
C LEU A 441 -2.15 16.61 9.03
N ILE A 442 -1.23 15.65 8.82
CA ILE A 442 -0.16 15.77 7.83
C ILE A 442 -0.76 15.86 6.42
N ALA A 443 -1.73 15.01 6.07
CA ALA A 443 -2.38 15.05 4.76
C ALA A 443 -3.04 16.42 4.50
N ILE A 444 -3.80 16.93 5.47
CA ILE A 444 -4.46 18.24 5.33
C ILE A 444 -3.44 19.37 5.21
N ALA A 445 -2.33 19.32 5.95
CA ALA A 445 -1.33 20.39 5.96
C ALA A 445 -0.44 20.42 4.70
N PHE A 446 -0.27 19.30 3.99
CA PHE A 446 0.64 19.19 2.84
C PHE A 446 -0.05 18.88 1.51
N ALA A 447 -1.38 18.69 1.51
CA ALA A 447 -2.18 18.53 0.29
C ALA A 447 -2.09 19.77 -0.63
N ASP A 448 -2.46 20.97 -0.15
CA ASP A 448 -2.43 22.19 -1.00
C ASP A 448 -1.01 22.49 -1.52
N PRO A 449 0.06 22.50 -0.68
CA PRO A 449 1.40 22.80 -1.16
C PRO A 449 1.92 21.82 -2.21
N LEU A 450 1.50 20.55 -2.13
CA LEU A 450 1.85 19.54 -3.14
C LEU A 450 1.15 19.85 -4.48
N VAL A 451 -0.13 20.19 -4.44
CA VAL A 451 -0.88 20.55 -5.66
C VAL A 451 -0.33 21.84 -6.28
N ASP A 452 -0.03 22.85 -5.47
CA ASP A 452 0.58 24.09 -5.95
C ASP A 452 1.96 23.85 -6.56
N ALA A 453 2.78 22.94 -6.00
CA ALA A 453 4.06 22.59 -6.58
C ALA A 453 3.91 21.88 -7.94
N ILE A 454 2.86 21.08 -8.12
CA ILE A 454 2.52 20.44 -9.39
C ILE A 454 2.03 21.47 -10.42
N ASP A 455 1.18 22.40 -10.03
CA ASP A 455 0.69 23.47 -10.91
C ASP A 455 1.86 24.39 -11.35
N ASN A 456 2.72 24.80 -10.42
CA ASN A 456 3.92 25.60 -10.75
C ASN A 456 4.90 24.82 -11.65
N PHE A 457 5.03 23.50 -11.47
CA PHE A 457 5.82 22.66 -12.36
C PHE A 457 5.21 22.57 -13.76
N ALA A 458 3.88 22.44 -13.84
CA ALA A 458 3.14 22.39 -15.08
C ALA A 458 3.33 23.67 -15.89
N ASP A 459 3.20 24.83 -15.23
CA ASP A 459 3.41 26.14 -15.86
C ASP A 459 4.86 26.32 -16.35
N ALA A 460 5.85 25.86 -15.55
CA ALA A 460 7.27 25.99 -15.91
C ALA A 460 7.69 25.06 -17.06
N THR A 461 7.00 23.92 -17.26
CA THR A 461 7.33 22.92 -18.30
C THR A 461 6.43 22.97 -19.52
N GLY A 462 5.28 23.63 -19.42
CA GLY A 462 4.23 23.61 -20.45
C GLY A 462 3.49 22.27 -20.56
N ILE A 463 3.68 21.36 -19.59
CA ILE A 463 2.97 20.09 -19.49
C ILE A 463 1.76 20.28 -18.56
N PRO A 464 0.53 19.88 -18.91
CA PRO A 464 -0.61 20.05 -18.00
C PRO A 464 -0.41 19.34 -16.67
N SER A 465 -0.90 19.98 -15.60
CA SER A 465 -0.80 19.48 -14.22
C SER A 465 -1.40 18.08 -14.05
N PHE A 466 -2.44 17.73 -14.82
CA PHE A 466 -2.98 16.38 -14.92
C PHE A 466 -1.91 15.31 -15.22
N PHE A 467 -1.07 15.49 -16.25
CA PHE A 467 -0.11 14.46 -16.65
C PHE A 467 1.02 14.30 -15.62
N VAL A 468 1.40 15.41 -14.99
CA VAL A 468 2.37 15.44 -13.90
C VAL A 468 1.82 14.66 -12.72
N SER A 469 0.58 14.95 -12.32
CA SER A 469 -0.09 14.32 -11.18
C SER A 469 -0.39 12.83 -11.43
N PHE A 470 -0.76 12.46 -12.65
CA PHE A 470 -1.00 11.08 -13.08
C PHE A 470 0.21 10.15 -12.89
N ILE A 471 1.42 10.69 -13.06
CA ILE A 471 2.66 9.92 -12.96
C ILE A 471 3.26 10.05 -11.56
N ALA A 472 3.37 11.26 -11.04
CA ALA A 472 4.11 11.54 -9.81
C ALA A 472 3.34 11.07 -8.55
N LEU A 473 2.09 11.49 -8.39
CA LEU A 473 1.37 11.30 -7.13
C LEU A 473 1.09 9.82 -6.79
N PRO A 474 0.68 8.95 -7.74
CA PRO A 474 0.49 7.54 -7.44
C PRO A 474 1.76 6.83 -6.96
N LEU A 475 2.94 7.32 -7.34
CA LEU A 475 4.21 6.74 -6.90
C LEU A 475 4.44 6.98 -5.41
N ALA A 476 4.00 8.08 -4.82
CA ALA A 476 4.09 8.24 -3.37
C ALA A 476 2.90 7.64 -2.64
N THR A 477 1.66 8.03 -2.98
CA THR A 477 0.49 7.67 -2.17
C THR A 477 0.23 6.17 -2.15
N ASN A 478 0.55 5.47 -3.25
CA ASN A 478 0.34 4.02 -3.37
C ASN A 478 1.62 3.18 -3.23
N SER A 479 2.80 3.77 -2.99
CA SER A 479 4.05 2.99 -2.95
C SER A 479 4.07 1.93 -1.85
N SER A 480 3.53 2.24 -0.67
CA SER A 480 3.48 1.30 0.47
C SER A 480 2.69 0.05 0.11
N GLU A 481 1.54 0.21 -0.54
CA GLU A 481 0.70 -0.88 -1.02
C GLU A 481 1.33 -1.65 -2.18
N ALA A 482 1.90 -0.92 -3.15
CA ALA A 482 2.60 -1.49 -4.30
C ALA A 482 3.75 -2.40 -3.84
N VAL A 483 4.59 -1.91 -2.93
CA VAL A 483 5.74 -2.65 -2.39
C VAL A 483 5.26 -3.87 -1.60
N SER A 484 4.22 -3.73 -0.77
CA SER A 484 3.63 -4.84 -0.02
C SER A 484 3.08 -5.94 -0.95
N ALA A 485 2.39 -5.55 -2.03
CA ALA A 485 1.86 -6.47 -3.02
C ALA A 485 2.99 -7.23 -3.76
N VAL A 486 4.05 -6.53 -4.16
CA VAL A 486 5.19 -7.16 -4.85
C VAL A 486 5.96 -8.12 -3.93
N ILE A 487 6.21 -7.73 -2.68
CA ILE A 487 6.87 -8.59 -1.70
C ILE A 487 6.03 -9.84 -1.42
N SER A 488 4.71 -9.69 -1.33
CA SER A 488 3.78 -10.81 -1.13
C SER A 488 3.79 -11.75 -2.34
N ALA A 489 3.73 -11.20 -3.56
CA ALA A 489 3.80 -11.99 -4.80
C ALA A 489 5.10 -12.80 -4.92
N ARG A 490 6.23 -12.27 -4.45
CA ARG A 490 7.55 -12.95 -4.47
C ARG A 490 7.56 -14.29 -3.75
N ARG A 491 6.60 -14.54 -2.86
CA ARG A 491 6.52 -15.80 -2.12
C ARG A 491 6.07 -16.99 -2.96
N ARG A 492 5.60 -16.79 -4.20
CA ARG A 492 5.35 -17.86 -5.19
C ARG A 492 4.44 -18.98 -4.66
N LYS A 493 3.41 -18.59 -3.90
CA LYS A 493 2.37 -19.48 -3.40
C LYS A 493 1.02 -19.03 -3.93
N ARG A 494 0.19 -19.97 -4.36
CA ARG A 494 -1.15 -19.71 -4.88
C ARG A 494 -2.05 -18.96 -3.90
N GLU A 495 -2.03 -19.35 -2.62
CA GLU A 495 -2.87 -18.71 -1.58
C GLU A 495 -2.46 -17.24 -1.39
N ILE A 496 -1.16 -16.96 -1.35
CA ILE A 496 -0.64 -15.60 -1.17
C ILE A 496 -0.89 -14.76 -2.43
N ALA A 497 -0.69 -15.32 -3.62
CA ALA A 497 -1.01 -14.63 -4.87
C ALA A 497 -2.50 -14.25 -4.95
N SER A 498 -3.40 -15.16 -4.59
CA SER A 498 -4.84 -14.90 -4.56
C SER A 498 -5.20 -13.76 -3.60
N LEU A 499 -4.58 -13.75 -2.43
CA LEU A 499 -4.73 -12.66 -1.45
C LEU A 499 -4.20 -11.33 -1.99
N THR A 500 -3.05 -11.32 -2.65
CA THR A 500 -2.46 -10.11 -3.24
C THR A 500 -3.35 -9.52 -4.33
N PHE A 501 -3.78 -10.33 -5.32
CA PHE A 501 -4.65 -9.84 -6.40
C PHE A 501 -6.02 -9.40 -5.89
N SER A 502 -6.63 -10.13 -4.95
CA SER A 502 -7.89 -9.70 -4.34
C SER A 502 -7.74 -8.40 -3.55
N SER A 503 -6.60 -8.21 -2.87
CA SER A 503 -6.31 -6.95 -2.16
C SER A 503 -6.18 -5.79 -3.15
N LEU A 504 -5.46 -5.97 -4.26
CA LEU A 504 -5.31 -4.94 -5.31
C LEU A 504 -6.66 -4.51 -5.90
N TYR A 505 -7.50 -5.47 -6.31
CA TYR A 505 -8.84 -5.17 -6.82
C TYR A 505 -9.72 -4.50 -5.77
N GLY A 506 -9.55 -4.86 -4.49
CA GLY A 506 -10.24 -4.23 -3.38
C GLY A 506 -9.83 -2.77 -3.16
N THR A 507 -8.54 -2.46 -3.19
CA THR A 507 -8.02 -1.08 -3.14
C THR A 507 -8.58 -0.26 -4.31
N ILE A 508 -8.51 -0.79 -5.54
CA ILE A 508 -9.03 -0.10 -6.73
C ILE A 508 -10.52 0.19 -6.60
N THR A 509 -11.30 -0.78 -6.11
CA THR A 509 -12.74 -0.60 -5.88
C THR A 509 -13.01 0.54 -4.90
N MET A 510 -12.24 0.63 -3.81
CA MET A 510 -12.37 1.70 -2.83
C MET A 510 -11.98 3.06 -3.39
N ASN A 511 -10.79 3.17 -4.01
CA ASN A 511 -10.34 4.42 -4.61
C ASN A 511 -11.36 4.91 -5.64
N ASN A 512 -11.83 4.02 -6.52
CA ASN A 512 -12.83 4.36 -7.53
C ASN A 512 -14.12 4.90 -6.92
N VAL A 513 -14.74 4.20 -5.97
CA VAL A 513 -16.06 4.58 -5.45
C VAL A 513 -15.97 5.76 -4.48
N LEU A 514 -14.96 5.80 -3.62
CA LEU A 514 -14.80 6.85 -2.62
C LEU A 514 -14.31 8.16 -3.25
N CYS A 515 -13.27 8.13 -4.08
CA CYS A 515 -12.74 9.34 -4.71
C CYS A 515 -13.73 9.93 -5.72
N ILE A 516 -14.43 9.12 -6.54
CA ILE A 516 -15.44 9.65 -7.46
C ILE A 516 -16.60 10.30 -6.69
N SER A 517 -16.99 9.73 -5.55
CA SER A 517 -18.04 10.30 -4.71
C SER A 517 -17.64 11.66 -4.15
N VAL A 518 -16.41 11.80 -3.67
CA VAL A 518 -15.86 13.08 -3.17
C VAL A 518 -15.75 14.08 -4.30
N PHE A 519 -15.23 13.67 -5.45
CA PHE A 519 -15.05 14.52 -6.63
C PHE A 519 -16.39 15.07 -7.14
N LEU A 520 -17.38 14.20 -7.34
CA LEU A 520 -18.72 14.63 -7.79
C LEU A 520 -19.43 15.50 -6.76
N ALA A 521 -19.26 15.21 -5.46
CA ALA A 521 -19.83 16.05 -4.40
C ALA A 521 -19.25 17.48 -4.42
N LEU A 522 -17.94 17.62 -4.66
CA LEU A 522 -17.28 18.93 -4.80
C LEU A 522 -17.77 19.68 -6.03
N VAL A 523 -17.81 19.01 -7.19
CA VAL A 523 -18.31 19.60 -8.44
C VAL A 523 -19.73 20.12 -8.25
N ASN A 524 -20.60 19.35 -7.59
CA ASN A 524 -21.98 19.75 -7.33
C ASN A 524 -22.11 20.88 -6.29
N PHE A 525 -21.30 20.86 -5.22
CA PHE A 525 -21.37 21.86 -4.14
C PHE A 525 -20.76 23.21 -4.55
N ARG A 526 -19.65 23.20 -5.30
CA ARG A 526 -18.96 24.40 -5.79
C ARG A 526 -19.48 24.89 -7.14
N GLY A 527 -20.31 24.10 -7.83
CA GLY A 527 -20.86 24.45 -9.13
C GLY A 527 -19.81 24.46 -10.25
N LEU A 528 -18.84 23.55 -10.17
CA LEU A 528 -17.72 23.46 -11.11
C LEU A 528 -18.14 22.76 -12.41
N THR A 529 -17.40 22.99 -13.49
CA THR A 529 -17.66 22.33 -14.77
C THR A 529 -17.01 20.95 -14.79
N TRP A 530 -17.76 19.97 -15.31
CA TRP A 530 -17.24 18.62 -15.53
C TRP A 530 -16.61 18.53 -16.92
N ASP A 531 -15.28 18.65 -16.96
CA ASP A 531 -14.45 18.65 -18.18
C ASP A 531 -13.39 17.54 -18.15
N PHE A 532 -13.71 16.42 -17.49
CA PHE A 532 -12.81 15.28 -17.28
C PHE A 532 -13.31 14.00 -17.98
N SER A 533 -13.97 14.12 -19.13
CA SER A 533 -14.53 12.97 -19.85
C SER A 533 -13.43 12.04 -20.35
N SER A 534 -12.39 12.60 -20.93
CA SER A 534 -11.32 11.82 -21.55
C SER A 534 -10.62 10.90 -20.54
N GLU A 535 -10.34 11.40 -19.35
CA GLU A 535 -9.66 10.75 -18.24
C GLU A 535 -10.52 9.59 -17.70
N VAL A 536 -11.79 9.87 -17.46
CA VAL A 536 -12.75 8.88 -16.97
C VAL A 536 -12.98 7.77 -17.99
N LEU A 537 -13.01 8.09 -19.29
CA LEU A 537 -13.12 7.11 -20.35
C LEU A 537 -11.93 6.12 -20.34
N VAL A 538 -10.71 6.62 -20.15
CA VAL A 538 -9.53 5.76 -20.07
C VAL A 538 -9.55 4.87 -18.83
N ILE A 539 -9.98 5.40 -17.66
CA ILE A 539 -10.21 4.57 -16.46
C ILE A 539 -11.19 3.44 -16.77
N ILE A 540 -12.32 3.75 -17.40
CA ILE A 540 -13.35 2.76 -17.78
C ILE A 540 -12.74 1.68 -18.67
N ILE A 541 -11.99 2.06 -19.72
CA ILE A 541 -11.39 1.11 -20.66
C ILE A 541 -10.41 0.18 -19.94
N VAL A 542 -9.49 0.72 -19.15
CA VAL A 542 -8.47 -0.07 -18.44
C VAL A 542 -9.13 -1.00 -17.42
N CYS A 543 -10.07 -0.49 -16.62
CA CYS A 543 -10.82 -1.30 -15.65
C CYS A 543 -11.61 -2.42 -16.32
N VAL A 544 -12.27 -2.15 -17.45
CA VAL A 544 -13.04 -3.15 -18.19
C VAL A 544 -12.15 -4.21 -18.83
N VAL A 545 -11.03 -3.82 -19.45
CA VAL A 545 -10.10 -4.76 -20.10
C VAL A 545 -9.48 -5.70 -19.07
N VAL A 546 -8.86 -5.15 -18.02
CA VAL A 546 -8.18 -5.96 -16.99
C VAL A 546 -9.20 -6.70 -16.10
N GLY A 547 -10.29 -6.02 -15.73
CA GLY A 547 -11.35 -6.59 -14.90
C GLY A 547 -12.11 -7.73 -15.57
N CYS A 548 -12.45 -7.61 -16.86
CA CYS A 548 -13.06 -8.71 -17.60
C CYS A 548 -12.09 -9.89 -17.73
N PHE A 549 -10.82 -9.62 -18.06
CA PHE A 549 -9.80 -10.66 -18.15
C PHE A 549 -9.67 -11.45 -16.84
N ALA A 550 -9.54 -10.75 -15.70
CA ALA A 550 -9.45 -11.35 -14.38
C ALA A 550 -10.76 -12.02 -13.90
N SER A 551 -11.92 -11.59 -14.40
CA SER A 551 -13.22 -12.15 -14.01
C SER A 551 -13.48 -13.56 -14.56
N PHE A 552 -12.83 -13.94 -15.66
CA PHE A 552 -13.04 -15.22 -16.34
C PHE A 552 -11.82 -16.15 -16.27
N ARG A 553 -10.67 -15.69 -15.79
CA ARG A 553 -9.42 -16.46 -15.74
C ARG A 553 -8.87 -16.53 -14.32
N THR A 554 -8.55 -17.75 -13.89
CA THR A 554 -7.88 -18.05 -12.61
C THR A 554 -6.38 -18.34 -12.77
N HIS A 555 -5.84 -18.19 -13.98
CA HIS A 555 -4.42 -18.37 -14.29
C HIS A 555 -3.97 -17.23 -15.21
N PHE A 556 -2.87 -16.60 -14.84
CA PHE A 556 -2.25 -15.45 -15.48
C PHE A 556 -0.87 -15.86 -15.99
N PRO A 557 -0.78 -16.31 -17.26
CA PRO A 557 0.51 -16.62 -17.89
C PRO A 557 1.36 -15.36 -18.07
N LEU A 558 2.67 -15.51 -18.18
CA LEU A 558 3.61 -14.38 -18.16
C LEU A 558 3.35 -13.32 -19.27
N TRP A 559 2.82 -13.72 -20.43
CA TRP A 559 2.47 -12.76 -21.49
C TRP A 559 1.45 -11.71 -21.04
N THR A 560 0.60 -12.00 -20.04
CA THR A 560 -0.38 -11.02 -19.54
C THR A 560 0.30 -9.86 -18.85
N ALA A 561 1.47 -10.07 -18.24
CA ALA A 561 2.26 -9.00 -17.65
C ALA A 561 2.74 -8.02 -18.72
N LEU A 562 3.18 -8.53 -19.88
CA LEU A 562 3.59 -7.69 -21.01
C LEU A 562 2.43 -6.82 -21.51
N VAL A 563 1.24 -7.39 -21.63
CA VAL A 563 0.03 -6.64 -22.01
C VAL A 563 -0.31 -5.58 -20.96
N ALA A 564 -0.23 -5.92 -19.67
CA ALA A 564 -0.48 -4.98 -18.58
C ALA A 564 0.51 -3.80 -18.63
N PHE A 565 1.82 -4.06 -18.81
CA PHE A 565 2.81 -2.98 -18.92
C PHE A 565 2.63 -2.11 -20.16
N LEU A 566 2.23 -2.69 -21.30
CA LEU A 566 1.94 -1.93 -22.51
C LEU A 566 0.69 -1.06 -22.37
N LEU A 567 -0.28 -1.47 -21.55
CA LEU A 567 -1.51 -0.73 -21.34
C LEU A 567 -1.27 0.63 -20.63
N TYR A 568 -0.21 0.76 -19.83
CA TYR A 568 0.13 2.03 -19.17
C TYR A 568 0.52 3.15 -20.16
N PRO A 569 1.56 3.03 -21.01
CA PRO A 569 1.87 4.06 -22.00
C PRO A 569 0.76 4.21 -23.06
N ILE A 570 0.01 3.14 -23.38
CA ILE A 570 -1.16 3.24 -24.26
C ILE A 570 -2.23 4.13 -23.62
N SER A 571 -2.46 4.02 -22.31
CA SER A 571 -3.44 4.86 -21.61
C SER A 571 -3.04 6.35 -21.63
N LEU A 572 -1.77 6.67 -21.39
CA LEU A 572 -1.24 8.03 -21.50
C LEU A 572 -1.37 8.58 -22.93
N ALA A 573 -1.00 7.78 -23.93
CA ALA A 573 -1.14 8.15 -25.33
C ALA A 573 -2.61 8.36 -25.72
N LEU A 574 -3.52 7.52 -25.22
CA LEU A 574 -4.95 7.64 -25.46
C LEU A 574 -5.52 8.93 -24.87
N ILE A 575 -5.14 9.27 -23.64
CA ILE A 575 -5.53 10.55 -23.01
C ILE A 575 -5.00 11.72 -23.84
N TYR A 576 -3.72 11.68 -24.22
CA TYR A 576 -3.13 12.74 -25.07
C TYR A 576 -3.89 12.92 -26.39
N VAL A 577 -4.23 11.82 -27.08
CA VAL A 577 -5.01 11.88 -28.33
C VAL A 577 -6.42 12.40 -28.09
N LEU A 578 -7.11 11.95 -27.04
CA LEU A 578 -8.47 12.40 -26.74
C LEU A 578 -8.52 13.90 -26.40
N VAL A 579 -7.60 14.37 -25.57
CA VAL A 579 -7.53 15.77 -25.11
C VAL A 579 -7.07 16.70 -26.24
N TYR A 580 -5.96 16.38 -26.91
CA TYR A 580 -5.31 17.34 -27.83
C TYR A 580 -5.69 17.17 -29.29
N VAL A 581 -5.99 15.95 -29.74
CA VAL A 581 -6.28 15.69 -31.16
C VAL A 581 -7.79 15.72 -31.40
N LEU A 582 -8.54 15.05 -30.54
CA LEU A 582 -9.99 14.94 -30.68
C LEU A 582 -10.76 16.06 -29.97
N VAL A 583 -10.08 16.86 -29.12
CA VAL A 583 -10.67 17.95 -28.32
C VAL A 583 -11.92 17.44 -27.59
N TRP A 584 -11.83 16.22 -27.07
CA TRP A 584 -12.88 15.63 -26.27
C TRP A 584 -12.78 16.20 -24.85
N PRO A 585 -13.90 16.66 -24.25
CA PRO A 585 -13.93 17.29 -22.94
C PRO A 585 -13.80 16.27 -21.79
#